data_AF-A0A930T765-F1
#
_entry.id   AF-A0A930T765-F1
#
_cell.length_a   1.000
_cell.length_b   1.000
_cell.length_c   1.000
_cell.angle_alpha   90.00
_cell.angle_beta   90.00
_cell.angle_gamma   90.00
#
_symmetry.space_group_name_H-M   'P 1'
#
loop_
_entity.id
_entity.type
_entity.pdbx_description
1 polymer ?
#
loop_
_entity_poly.entity_id
_entity_poly.type
_entity_poly.pdbx_seq_one_letter_code
_entity_poly.pdbx_strand_id
1 'polypeptide(L)'
;MSFTPSPQPIQPLSIGNVVSAGLRLYGSHIRSYLKLAFIAYAWILIPIYGWAKCGATLAVISRLAYSELVEQPESVSEASRVVNTRLWQFFVMGLLMLLLVLGVTIGLIIVSFILALIAGLILSGLFPNVTDSSILNPVVALLVGLLVLVYFVLIFAAILWIQARFIVVEVPLAIEDYVDGASTIGRSWDLTKGSVWRIAAIAFIAYLITIPLQLPFSILSFIIQMFLQPLAQENTSFLLLLTLANLVLTLTSAAIVVPFWQTIKAVLYYDLRSRREGFGLKLRHRP
;
A
#
# COMPACT_ATOMS: atom_id res chain seq x y z
N MET A 1 22.14 42.03 -9.68
CA MET A 1 20.68 41.80 -9.63
C MET A 1 20.46 40.29 -9.64
N SER A 2 20.32 39.67 -8.47
CA SER A 2 20.07 38.23 -8.35
C SER A 2 18.58 37.97 -8.53
N PHE A 3 18.22 37.25 -9.59
CA PHE A 3 16.86 36.75 -9.80
C PHE A 3 16.56 35.70 -8.73
N THR A 4 15.81 36.09 -7.70
CA THR A 4 15.10 35.13 -6.85
C THR A 4 13.95 34.56 -7.68
N PRO A 5 13.89 33.24 -7.92
CA PRO A 5 12.71 32.66 -8.54
C PRO A 5 11.55 32.84 -7.57
N SER A 6 10.48 33.46 -8.06
CA SER A 6 9.21 33.60 -7.34
C SER A 6 8.71 32.23 -6.90
N PRO A 7 8.11 32.09 -5.70
CA PRO A 7 7.50 30.85 -5.26
C PRO A 7 6.41 30.47 -6.27
N GLN A 8 6.64 29.39 -7.02
CA GLN A 8 5.67 28.88 -7.97
C GLN A 8 4.35 28.60 -7.22
N PRO A 9 3.18 28.98 -7.78
CA PRO A 9 1.91 28.71 -7.15
C PRO A 9 1.80 27.20 -6.88
N ILE A 10 1.50 26.80 -5.64
CA ILE A 10 1.26 25.40 -5.26
C ILE A 10 -0.04 24.99 -5.92
N GLN A 11 0.08 24.60 -7.18
CA GLN A 11 -1.02 24.14 -7.99
C GLN A 11 -1.48 22.81 -7.40
N PRO A 12 -2.79 22.59 -7.26
CA PRO A 12 -3.32 21.30 -6.82
C PRO A 12 -2.62 20.16 -7.59
N LEU A 13 -1.89 19.29 -6.89
CA LEU A 13 -1.07 18.29 -7.56
C LEU A 13 -1.96 17.41 -8.43
N SER A 14 -1.63 17.33 -9.72
CA SER A 14 -2.27 16.40 -10.65
C SER A 14 -1.89 14.97 -10.27
N ILE A 15 -2.66 14.00 -10.74
CA ILE A 15 -2.41 12.57 -10.49
C ILE A 15 -0.96 12.19 -10.87
N GLY A 16 -0.49 12.63 -12.03
CA GLY A 16 0.88 12.37 -12.50
C GLY A 16 1.94 13.08 -11.66
N ASN A 17 1.67 14.30 -11.19
CA ASN A 17 2.62 15.08 -10.39
C ASN A 17 2.87 14.44 -9.02
N VAL A 18 1.86 13.77 -8.43
CA VAL A 18 2.04 13.07 -7.15
C VAL A 18 3.01 11.89 -7.30
N VAL A 19 2.82 11.08 -8.35
CA VAL A 19 3.65 9.90 -8.60
C VAL A 19 5.07 10.31 -8.98
N SER A 20 5.23 11.33 -9.83
CA SER A 20 6.55 11.83 -10.22
C SER A 20 7.30 12.49 -9.04
N ALA A 21 6.60 13.23 -8.18
CA ALA A 21 7.17 13.74 -6.94
C ALA A 21 7.61 12.61 -6.01
N GLY A 22 6.79 11.56 -5.85
CA GLY A 22 7.13 10.37 -5.08
C GLY A 22 8.39 9.66 -5.61
N LEU A 23 8.51 9.50 -6.93
CA LEU A 23 9.71 8.95 -7.58
C LEU A 23 10.93 9.85 -7.38
N ARG A 24 10.78 11.17 -7.52
CA ARG A 24 11.88 12.13 -7.34
C ARG A 24 12.42 12.11 -5.91
N LEU A 25 11.52 12.14 -4.92
CA LEU A 25 11.89 12.04 -3.50
C LEU A 25 12.60 10.72 -3.21
N TYR A 26 12.06 9.60 -3.69
CA TYR A 26 12.70 8.30 -3.53
C TYR A 26 14.09 8.26 -4.18
N GLY A 27 14.23 8.75 -5.41
CA GLY A 27 15.50 8.78 -6.12
C GLY A 27 16.56 9.66 -5.45
N SER A 28 16.16 10.82 -4.91
CA SER A 28 17.06 11.76 -4.23
C SER A 28 17.67 11.19 -2.93
N HIS A 29 16.93 10.33 -2.24
CA HIS A 29 17.32 9.77 -0.93
C HIS A 29 17.45 8.23 -0.94
N ILE A 30 17.72 7.64 -2.11
CA ILE A 30 17.62 6.19 -2.35
C ILE A 30 18.40 5.36 -1.31
N ARG A 31 19.63 5.75 -0.97
CA ARG A 31 20.47 5.00 -0.01
C ARG A 31 19.89 5.02 1.39
N SER A 32 19.46 6.19 1.87
CA SER A 32 18.91 6.36 3.21
C SER A 32 17.57 5.63 3.35
N TYR A 33 16.68 5.77 2.37
CA TYR A 33 15.37 5.13 2.42
C TYR A 33 15.46 3.62 2.24
N LEU A 34 16.33 3.11 1.37
CA LEU A 34 16.57 1.67 1.26
C LEU A 34 17.12 1.12 2.58
N LYS A 35 18.12 1.78 3.19
CA LYS A 35 18.66 1.35 4.49
C LYS A 35 17.57 1.26 5.55
N LEU A 36 16.73 2.28 5.66
CA LEU A 36 15.60 2.29 6.59
C LEU A 36 14.59 1.16 6.28
N ALA A 37 14.28 0.93 5.00
CA ALA A 37 13.36 -0.12 4.59
C ALA A 37 13.89 -1.53 4.93
N PHE A 38 15.16 -1.82 4.64
CA PHE A 38 15.76 -3.11 5.02
C PHE A 38 15.78 -3.31 6.53
N ILE A 39 16.09 -2.27 7.31
CA ILE A 39 16.01 -2.32 8.79
C ILE A 39 14.57 -2.57 9.23
N ALA A 40 13.58 -1.88 8.64
CA ALA A 40 12.16 -2.05 8.96
C ALA A 40 11.70 -3.50 8.72
N TYR A 41 12.01 -4.07 7.55
CA TYR A 41 11.64 -5.46 7.24
C TYR A 41 12.41 -6.48 8.06
N ALA A 42 13.65 -6.21 8.49
CA ALA A 42 14.35 -7.09 9.43
C ALA A 42 13.61 -7.19 10.77
N TRP A 43 13.00 -6.10 11.24
CA TRP A 43 12.19 -6.11 12.47
C TRP A 43 10.92 -6.95 12.37
N ILE A 44 10.40 -7.25 11.17
CA ILE A 44 9.16 -8.03 11.03
C ILE A 44 9.27 -9.44 11.61
N LEU A 45 10.50 -9.98 11.68
CA LEU A 45 10.81 -11.30 12.21
C LEU A 45 10.67 -11.37 13.74
N ILE A 46 10.66 -10.23 14.42
CA ILE A 46 10.52 -10.14 15.88
C ILE A 46 9.07 -9.77 16.18
N PRO A 47 8.25 -10.68 16.74
CA PRO A 47 6.84 -10.39 17.02
C PRO A 47 6.65 -9.22 17.99
N ILE A 48 5.49 -8.56 17.88
CA ILE A 48 5.03 -7.48 18.75
C ILE A 48 5.93 -6.24 18.69
N TYR A 49 7.09 -6.27 19.36
CA TYR A 49 8.03 -5.15 19.40
C TYR A 49 8.58 -4.85 17.99
N GLY A 50 8.99 -5.88 17.26
CA GLY A 50 9.52 -5.69 15.91
C GLY A 50 8.45 -5.25 14.92
N TRP A 51 7.20 -5.66 15.09
CA TRP A 51 6.08 -5.14 14.27
C TRP A 51 5.84 -3.66 14.52
N ALA A 52 5.84 -3.24 15.79
CA ALA A 52 5.77 -1.84 16.17
C ALA A 52 6.93 -1.04 15.56
N LYS A 53 8.14 -1.58 15.67
CA LYS A 53 9.38 -0.96 15.18
C LYS A 53 9.43 -0.88 13.65
N CYS A 54 8.92 -1.90 12.97
CA CYS A 54 8.76 -1.92 11.52
C CYS A 54 7.84 -0.77 11.07
N GLY A 55 6.61 -0.70 11.63
CA GLY A 55 5.66 0.36 11.31
C GLY A 55 6.22 1.76 11.57
N ALA A 56 6.86 1.96 12.73
CA ALA A 56 7.53 3.22 13.06
C ALA A 56 8.66 3.57 12.09
N THR A 57 9.50 2.61 11.70
CA THR A 57 10.62 2.87 10.77
C THR A 57 10.13 3.20 9.36
N LEU A 58 9.04 2.57 8.90
CA LEU A 58 8.39 2.94 7.64
C LEU A 58 7.80 4.34 7.70
N ALA A 59 7.17 4.69 8.81
CA ALA A 59 6.64 6.03 9.07
C ALA A 59 7.72 7.11 9.15
N VAL A 60 8.95 6.78 9.53
CA VAL A 60 10.09 7.70 9.44
C VAL A 60 10.36 8.10 7.98
N ILE A 61 10.23 7.18 7.02
CA ILE A 61 10.45 7.49 5.60
C ILE A 61 9.40 8.50 5.11
N SER A 62 8.12 8.29 5.43
CA SER A 62 7.07 9.23 5.04
C SER A 62 7.17 10.57 5.78
N ARG A 63 7.60 10.58 7.05
CA ARG A 63 7.91 11.82 7.78
C ARG A 63 9.04 12.60 7.12
N LEU A 64 10.17 11.96 6.81
CA LEU A 64 11.30 12.62 6.14
C LEU A 64 10.89 13.20 4.79
N ALA A 65 10.15 12.43 3.99
CA ALA A 65 9.64 12.89 2.70
C ALA A 65 8.66 14.07 2.85
N TYR A 66 7.81 14.06 3.89
CA TYR A 66 6.91 15.17 4.19
C TYR A 66 7.67 16.43 4.63
N SER A 67 8.66 16.28 5.50
CA SER A 67 9.51 17.35 6.00
C SER A 67 10.26 18.06 4.86
N GLU A 68 10.70 17.32 3.84
CA GLU A 68 11.28 17.88 2.62
C GLU A 68 10.26 18.69 1.79
N LEU A 69 9.01 18.22 1.68
CA LEU A 69 7.93 18.94 0.98
C LEU A 69 7.48 20.23 1.70
N VAL A 70 7.70 20.33 3.00
CA VAL A 70 7.41 21.52 3.82
C VAL A 70 8.63 22.44 3.94
N GLU A 71 9.72 22.15 3.22
CA GLU A 71 10.98 22.90 3.25
C GLU A 71 11.62 22.98 4.65
N GLN A 72 11.38 21.96 5.48
CA GLN A 72 11.95 21.82 6.82
C GLN A 72 12.65 20.46 6.93
N PRO A 73 13.81 20.27 6.28
CA PRO A 73 14.47 18.97 6.25
C PRO A 73 14.88 18.53 7.66
N GLU A 74 14.43 17.34 8.06
CA GLU A 74 14.80 16.71 9.33
C GLU A 74 15.89 15.66 9.09
N SER A 75 16.79 15.47 10.06
CA SER A 75 17.75 14.36 9.99
C SER A 75 17.07 13.02 10.30
N VAL A 76 17.62 11.93 9.77
CA VAL A 76 17.10 10.57 10.00
C VAL A 76 17.06 10.22 11.49
N SER A 77 18.05 10.67 12.26
CA SER A 77 18.13 10.43 13.71
C SER A 77 17.06 11.20 14.48
N GLU A 78 16.79 12.46 14.12
CA GLU A 78 15.74 13.26 14.75
C GLU A 78 14.35 12.71 14.45
N ALA A 79 14.06 12.42 13.17
CA ALA A 79 12.80 11.81 12.76
C ALA A 79 12.59 10.46 13.46
N SER A 80 13.62 9.62 13.51
CA SER A 80 13.56 8.34 14.22
C SER A 80 13.32 8.53 15.72
N ARG A 81 13.97 9.51 16.36
CA ARG A 81 13.78 9.77 17.80
C ARG A 81 12.33 10.15 18.09
N VAL A 82 11.75 11.06 17.32
CA VAL A 82 10.36 11.52 17.52
C VAL A 82 9.36 10.39 17.28
N VAL A 83 9.51 9.63 16.19
CA VAL A 83 8.61 8.52 15.90
C VAL A 83 8.76 7.39 16.93
N ASN A 84 9.98 7.16 17.44
CA ASN A 84 10.25 6.09 18.41
C ASN A 84 9.70 6.38 19.82
N THR A 85 9.37 7.61 20.18
CA THR A 85 8.67 7.86 21.46
C THR A 85 7.23 7.33 21.43
N ARG A 86 6.66 7.16 20.23
CA ARG A 86 5.28 6.71 19.98
C ARG A 86 5.19 5.28 19.45
N LEU A 87 6.20 4.43 19.65
CA LEU A 87 6.26 3.06 19.11
C LEU A 87 4.98 2.25 19.33
N TRP A 88 4.44 2.29 20.54
CA TRP A 88 3.24 1.52 20.89
C TRP A 88 1.98 2.01 20.18
N GLN A 89 1.92 3.29 19.79
CA GLN A 89 0.81 3.79 18.98
C GLN A 89 0.85 3.19 17.57
N PHE A 90 2.02 2.93 16.99
CA PHE A 90 2.15 2.21 15.72
C PHE A 90 1.71 0.75 15.84
N PHE A 91 1.99 0.11 16.98
CA PHE A 91 1.49 -1.24 17.25
C PHE A 91 -0.03 -1.28 17.35
N VAL A 92 -0.65 -0.37 18.13
CA VAL A 92 -2.10 -0.26 18.27
C VAL A 92 -2.75 0.05 16.92
N MET A 93 -2.21 1.02 16.17
CA MET A 93 -2.64 1.32 14.80
C MET A 93 -2.58 0.08 13.91
N GLY A 94 -1.45 -0.65 13.94
CA GLY A 94 -1.27 -1.87 13.16
C GLY A 94 -2.28 -2.95 13.51
N LEU A 95 -2.56 -3.16 14.81
CA LEU A 95 -3.56 -4.12 15.29
C LEU A 95 -4.98 -3.75 14.87
N LEU A 96 -5.34 -2.47 14.98
CA LEU A 96 -6.66 -1.97 14.56
C LEU A 96 -6.84 -2.07 13.04
N MET A 97 -5.80 -1.73 12.28
CA MET A 97 -5.79 -1.89 10.83
C MET A 97 -5.88 -3.36 10.41
N LEU A 98 -5.20 -4.26 11.13
CA LEU A 98 -5.32 -5.70 10.91
C LEU A 98 -6.76 -6.17 11.12
N LEU A 99 -7.39 -5.79 12.24
CA LEU A 99 -8.78 -6.16 12.54
C LEU A 99 -9.75 -5.60 11.50
N LEU A 100 -9.54 -4.37 11.05
CA LEU A 100 -10.32 -3.75 9.98
C LEU A 100 -10.19 -4.52 8.66
N VAL A 101 -8.96 -4.83 8.24
CA VAL A 101 -8.70 -5.59 7.00
C VAL A 101 -9.31 -6.99 7.08
N LEU A 102 -9.20 -7.67 8.23
CA LEU A 102 -9.85 -8.97 8.45
C LEU A 102 -11.38 -8.86 8.33
N GLY A 103 -11.99 -7.87 8.98
CA GLY A 103 -13.44 -7.64 8.91
C GLY A 103 -13.91 -7.35 7.49
N VAL A 104 -13.20 -6.49 6.75
CA VAL A 104 -13.47 -6.20 5.34
C VAL A 104 -13.31 -7.45 4.48
N THR A 105 -12.24 -8.22 4.69
CA THR A 105 -11.96 -9.44 3.91
C THR A 105 -13.04 -10.50 4.14
N ILE A 106 -13.43 -10.73 5.39
CA ILE A 106 -14.53 -11.64 5.73
C ILE A 106 -15.84 -11.17 5.10
N GLY A 107 -16.15 -9.88 5.20
CA GLY A 107 -17.35 -9.30 4.57
C GLY A 107 -17.35 -9.50 3.05
N LEU A 108 -16.23 -9.23 2.39
CA LEU A 108 -16.07 -9.47 0.95
C LEU A 108 -16.23 -10.94 0.61
N ILE A 109 -15.62 -11.87 1.35
CA ILE A 109 -15.77 -13.32 1.12
C ILE A 109 -17.23 -13.76 1.25
N ILE A 110 -17.95 -13.29 2.27
CA ILE A 110 -19.38 -13.61 2.47
C ILE A 110 -20.22 -13.10 1.30
N VAL A 111 -20.02 -11.83 0.90
CA VAL A 111 -20.73 -11.25 -0.25
C VAL A 111 -20.40 -12.01 -1.53
N SER A 112 -19.13 -12.35 -1.74
CA SER A 112 -18.65 -13.15 -2.88
C SER A 112 -19.35 -14.51 -2.93
N PHE A 113 -19.44 -15.18 -1.79
CA PHE A 113 -20.06 -16.49 -1.66
C PHE A 113 -21.56 -16.45 -1.95
N ILE A 114 -22.27 -15.45 -1.40
CA ILE A 114 -23.71 -15.26 -1.66
C ILE A 114 -23.96 -14.97 -3.14
N LEU A 115 -23.16 -14.08 -3.75
CA LEU A 115 -23.27 -13.77 -5.19
C LEU A 115 -23.00 -15.00 -6.06
N ALA A 116 -21.99 -15.81 -5.71
CA ALA A 116 -21.69 -17.05 -6.41
C ALA A 116 -22.83 -18.08 -6.30
N LEU A 117 -23.45 -18.23 -5.12
CA LEU A 117 -24.62 -19.09 -4.95
C LEU A 117 -25.81 -18.63 -5.79
N ILE A 118 -26.14 -17.33 -5.75
CA ILE A 118 -27.23 -16.76 -6.54
C ILE A 118 -26.98 -16.95 -8.04
N ALA A 119 -25.77 -16.64 -8.50
CA ALA A 119 -25.38 -16.82 -9.89
C ALA A 119 -25.48 -18.29 -10.33
N GLY A 120 -25.04 -19.23 -9.48
CA GLY A 120 -25.14 -20.66 -9.73
C GLY A 120 -26.58 -21.16 -9.84
N LEU A 121 -27.47 -20.73 -8.93
CA LEU A 121 -28.90 -21.07 -8.96
C LEU A 121 -29.59 -20.52 -10.21
N ILE A 122 -29.32 -19.26 -10.57
CA ILE A 122 -29.86 -18.64 -11.79
C ILE A 122 -29.38 -19.41 -13.02
N LEU A 123 -28.08 -19.72 -13.09
CA LEU A 123 -27.50 -20.44 -14.23
C LEU A 123 -28.11 -21.85 -14.36
N SER A 124 -28.28 -22.57 -13.24
CA SER A 124 -28.91 -23.89 -13.23
C SER A 124 -30.38 -23.85 -13.66
N GLY A 125 -31.13 -22.81 -13.26
CA GLY A 125 -32.54 -22.65 -13.67
C GLY A 125 -32.72 -22.22 -15.13
N LEU A 126 -31.83 -21.37 -15.64
CA LEU A 126 -31.87 -20.92 -17.04
C LEU A 126 -31.34 -21.97 -18.02
N PHE A 127 -30.45 -22.84 -17.56
CA PHE A 127 -29.81 -23.85 -18.39
C PHE A 127 -29.75 -25.22 -17.68
N PRO A 128 -30.88 -25.94 -17.58
CA PRO A 128 -30.99 -27.17 -16.81
C PRO A 128 -30.09 -28.33 -17.29
N ASN A 129 -29.62 -28.29 -18.54
CA ASN A 129 -28.77 -29.35 -19.13
C ASN A 129 -27.27 -29.00 -19.13
N VAL A 130 -26.84 -27.92 -18.46
CA VAL A 130 -25.42 -27.48 -18.47
C VAL A 130 -24.49 -28.42 -17.69
N THR A 131 -25.04 -29.32 -16.87
CA THR A 131 -24.26 -30.35 -16.19
C THR A 131 -23.85 -31.51 -17.10
N ASP A 132 -24.47 -31.66 -18.28
CA ASP A 132 -24.06 -32.66 -19.26
C ASP A 132 -22.81 -32.13 -19.99
N SER A 133 -21.68 -32.72 -19.61
CA SER A 133 -20.29 -32.35 -19.91
C SER A 133 -19.88 -32.34 -21.39
N SER A 134 -20.82 -32.46 -22.34
CA SER A 134 -20.48 -32.63 -23.75
C SER A 134 -20.43 -31.32 -24.56
N ILE A 135 -21.14 -30.25 -24.17
CA ILE A 135 -20.97 -28.92 -24.81
C ILE A 135 -21.33 -27.83 -23.80
N LEU A 136 -20.33 -27.19 -23.17
CA LEU A 136 -20.54 -25.82 -22.69
C LEU A 136 -20.90 -25.01 -23.93
N ASN A 137 -22.20 -24.71 -24.10
CA ASN A 137 -22.67 -23.86 -25.19
C ASN A 137 -21.77 -22.61 -25.19
N PRO A 138 -21.07 -22.31 -26.29
CA PRO A 138 -20.08 -21.22 -26.31
C PRO A 138 -20.68 -19.88 -25.89
N VAL A 139 -21.99 -19.69 -26.09
CA VAL A 139 -22.74 -18.53 -25.60
C VAL A 139 -22.82 -18.50 -24.07
N VAL A 140 -23.09 -19.63 -23.41
CA VAL A 140 -23.15 -19.73 -21.95
C VAL A 140 -21.77 -19.51 -21.33
N ALA A 141 -20.74 -20.13 -21.89
CA ALA A 141 -19.36 -19.94 -21.45
C ALA A 141 -18.92 -18.46 -21.56
N LEU A 142 -19.27 -17.80 -22.67
CA LEU A 142 -18.99 -16.38 -22.87
C LEU A 142 -19.74 -15.48 -21.88
N LEU A 143 -21.02 -15.74 -21.62
CA LEU A 143 -21.81 -14.98 -20.64
C LEU A 143 -21.27 -15.14 -19.22
N VAL A 144 -20.94 -16.38 -18.81
CA VAL A 144 -20.31 -16.65 -17.51
C VAL A 144 -18.94 -15.96 -17.41
N GLY A 145 -18.13 -16.04 -18.47
CA GLY A 145 -16.84 -15.36 -18.54
C GLY A 145 -16.97 -13.83 -18.37
N LEU A 146 -17.95 -13.21 -19.03
CA LEU A 146 -18.23 -11.79 -18.91
C LEU A 146 -18.69 -11.42 -17.49
N LEU A 147 -19.58 -12.21 -16.88
CA LEU A 147 -20.03 -11.99 -15.50
C LEU A 147 -18.86 -12.07 -14.51
N VAL A 148 -17.99 -13.07 -14.66
CA VAL A 148 -16.78 -13.21 -13.84
C VAL A 148 -15.85 -12.02 -14.03
N LEU A 149 -15.66 -11.54 -15.27
CA LEU A 149 -14.85 -10.36 -15.54
C LEU A 149 -15.41 -9.10 -14.87
N VAL A 150 -16.71 -8.84 -15.02
CA VAL A 150 -17.39 -7.70 -14.37
C VAL A 150 -17.24 -7.79 -12.85
N TYR A 151 -17.43 -8.98 -12.29
CA TYR A 151 -17.25 -9.23 -10.86
C TYR A 151 -15.83 -8.90 -10.40
N PHE A 152 -14.80 -9.36 -11.11
CA PHE A 152 -13.40 -9.02 -10.81
C PHE A 152 -13.15 -7.51 -10.84
N VAL A 153 -13.68 -6.80 -11.83
CA VAL A 153 -13.54 -5.34 -11.93
C VAL A 153 -14.20 -4.64 -10.74
N LEU A 154 -15.39 -5.08 -10.32
CA LEU A 154 -16.10 -4.50 -9.18
C LEU A 154 -15.36 -4.72 -7.86
N ILE A 155 -14.88 -5.95 -7.61
CA ILE A 155 -14.10 -6.25 -6.40
C ILE A 155 -12.79 -5.47 -6.40
N PHE A 156 -12.09 -5.40 -7.53
CA PHE A 156 -10.85 -4.63 -7.66
C PHE A 156 -11.09 -3.14 -7.38
N ALA A 157 -12.14 -2.55 -7.95
CA ALA A 157 -12.52 -1.17 -7.68
C ALA A 157 -12.89 -0.94 -6.20
N ALA A 158 -13.59 -1.89 -5.57
CA ALA A 158 -13.91 -1.82 -4.14
C ALA A 158 -12.66 -1.85 -3.26
N ILE A 159 -11.69 -2.72 -3.57
CA ILE A 159 -10.41 -2.80 -2.85
C ILE A 159 -9.64 -1.49 -3.00
N LEU A 160 -9.50 -0.95 -4.21
CA LEU A 160 -8.83 0.34 -4.43
C LEU A 160 -9.52 1.49 -3.71
N TRP A 161 -10.85 1.50 -3.68
CA TRP A 161 -11.61 2.51 -2.96
C TRP A 161 -11.36 2.44 -1.45
N ILE A 162 -11.38 1.24 -0.86
CA ILE A 162 -11.10 1.04 0.57
C ILE A 162 -9.65 1.42 0.88
N GLN A 163 -8.71 0.98 0.06
CA GLN A 163 -7.30 1.32 0.23
C GLN A 163 -7.09 2.84 0.16
N ALA A 164 -7.71 3.54 -0.79
CA ALA A 164 -7.61 4.98 -0.92
C ALA A 164 -8.07 5.73 0.35
N ARG A 165 -9.00 5.16 1.13
CA ARG A 165 -9.43 5.73 2.42
C ARG A 165 -8.39 5.60 3.53
N PHE A 166 -7.60 4.53 3.50
CA PHE A 166 -6.65 4.19 4.56
C PHE A 166 -5.18 4.34 4.13
N ILE A 167 -4.93 4.88 2.93
CA ILE A 167 -3.58 4.94 2.36
C ILE A 167 -2.62 5.80 3.19
N VAL A 168 -3.11 6.85 3.85
CA VAL A 168 -2.28 7.78 4.63
C VAL A 168 -2.27 7.48 6.13
N VAL A 169 -2.85 6.38 6.62
CA VAL A 169 -3.08 6.12 8.07
C VAL A 169 -1.84 6.28 8.95
N GLU A 170 -0.65 5.91 8.48
CA GLU A 170 0.58 6.02 9.30
C GLU A 170 1.19 7.42 9.34
N VAL A 171 0.85 8.26 8.37
CA VAL A 171 1.49 9.57 8.16
C VAL A 171 1.05 10.62 9.19
N PRO A 172 -0.26 10.81 9.50
CA PRO A 172 -0.68 11.67 10.60
C PRO A 172 -0.09 11.23 11.94
N LEU A 173 -0.04 9.93 12.23
CA LEU A 173 0.54 9.42 13.47
C LEU A 173 2.03 9.75 13.60
N ALA A 174 2.76 9.80 12.50
CA ALA A 174 4.17 10.13 12.46
C ALA A 174 4.46 11.63 12.60
N ILE A 175 3.49 12.50 12.26
CA ILE A 175 3.69 13.95 12.09
C ILE A 175 2.90 14.78 13.10
N GLU A 176 1.66 14.41 13.39
CA GLU A 176 0.74 15.17 14.22
C GLU A 176 0.84 14.73 15.69
N ASP A 177 1.14 15.68 16.58
CA ASP A 177 1.41 15.34 17.98
C ASP A 177 0.17 14.93 18.80
N TYR A 178 -1.03 15.32 18.35
CA TYR A 178 -2.29 15.04 19.05
C TYR A 178 -2.99 13.77 18.54
N VAL A 179 -2.39 13.07 17.56
CA VAL A 179 -2.98 11.88 16.96
C VAL A 179 -2.41 10.63 17.61
N ASP A 180 -3.32 9.79 18.10
CA ASP A 180 -3.05 8.46 18.63
C ASP A 180 -3.36 7.35 17.60
N GLY A 181 -2.93 6.13 17.88
CA GLY A 181 -3.01 4.97 16.96
C GLY A 181 -4.43 4.59 16.52
N ALA A 182 -5.46 4.87 17.32
CA ALA A 182 -6.85 4.70 16.90
C ALA A 182 -7.37 5.91 16.10
N SER A 183 -7.09 7.12 16.58
CA SER A 183 -7.58 8.37 15.98
C SER A 183 -6.99 8.63 14.58
N THR A 184 -5.79 8.11 14.29
CA THR A 184 -5.16 8.25 12.97
C THR A 184 -5.95 7.58 11.84
N ILE A 185 -6.72 6.52 12.16
CA ILE A 185 -7.58 5.84 11.20
C ILE A 185 -8.74 6.75 10.79
N GLY A 186 -9.41 7.36 11.78
CA GLY A 186 -10.46 8.36 11.54
C GLY A 186 -9.92 9.59 10.81
N ARG A 187 -8.73 10.06 11.19
CA ARG A 187 -8.02 11.17 10.53
C ARG A 187 -7.76 10.88 9.06
N SER A 188 -7.27 9.69 8.71
CA SER A 188 -7.08 9.26 7.32
C SER A 188 -8.40 9.24 6.55
N TRP A 189 -9.46 8.72 7.16
CA TRP A 189 -10.78 8.70 6.54
C TRP A 189 -11.29 10.12 6.25
N ASP A 190 -11.10 11.05 7.18
CA ASP A 190 -11.53 12.44 7.03
C ASP A 190 -10.73 13.20 5.97
N LEU A 191 -9.42 12.99 5.90
CA LEU A 191 -8.56 13.64 4.91
C LEU A 191 -8.86 13.16 3.48
N THR A 192 -9.24 11.89 3.32
CA THR A 192 -9.46 11.26 2.00
C THR A 192 -10.87 11.47 1.45
N LYS A 193 -11.81 12.00 2.26
CA LYS A 193 -13.19 12.33 1.82
C LYS A 193 -13.15 13.21 0.55
N GLY A 194 -14.05 12.98 -0.40
CA GLY A 194 -14.18 13.80 -1.62
C GLY A 194 -13.07 13.66 -2.67
N SER A 195 -11.96 12.97 -2.38
CA SER A 195 -10.86 12.74 -3.33
C SER A 195 -10.51 11.27 -3.54
N VAL A 196 -11.38 10.34 -3.09
CA VAL A 196 -11.12 8.89 -3.08
C VAL A 196 -10.73 8.35 -4.44
N TRP A 197 -11.48 8.69 -5.51
CA TRP A 197 -11.18 8.22 -6.86
C TRP A 197 -9.86 8.74 -7.42
N ARG A 198 -9.49 9.97 -7.07
CA ARG A 198 -8.19 10.53 -7.45
C ARG A 198 -7.05 9.80 -6.75
N ILE A 199 -7.20 9.52 -5.45
CA ILE A 199 -6.23 8.75 -4.67
C ILE A 199 -6.14 7.32 -5.22
N ALA A 200 -7.27 6.69 -5.54
CA ALA A 200 -7.31 5.36 -6.14
C ALA A 200 -6.59 5.33 -7.50
N ALA A 201 -6.75 6.35 -8.34
CA ALA A 201 -6.01 6.46 -9.60
C ALA A 201 -4.50 6.63 -9.39
N ILE A 202 -4.08 7.42 -8.40
CA ILE A 202 -2.66 7.56 -8.01
C ILE A 202 -2.11 6.22 -7.53
N ALA A 203 -2.84 5.52 -6.65
CA ALA A 203 -2.47 4.19 -6.16
C ALA A 203 -2.39 3.17 -7.31
N PHE A 204 -3.34 3.20 -8.25
CA PHE A 204 -3.34 2.35 -9.42
C PHE A 204 -2.10 2.57 -10.30
N ILE A 205 -1.74 3.83 -10.58
CA ILE A 205 -0.51 4.15 -11.34
C ILE A 205 0.73 3.72 -10.56
N ALA A 206 0.76 3.93 -9.25
CA ALA A 206 1.84 3.46 -8.39
C ALA A 206 1.99 1.94 -8.49
N TYR A 207 0.89 1.18 -8.47
CA TYR A 207 0.90 -0.26 -8.69
C TYR A 207 1.52 -0.64 -10.03
N LEU A 208 1.11 0.01 -11.13
CA LEU A 208 1.67 -0.22 -12.46
C LEU A 208 3.19 -0.02 -12.50
N ILE A 209 3.72 0.96 -11.76
CA ILE A 209 5.16 1.21 -11.65
C ILE A 209 5.85 0.12 -10.82
N THR A 210 5.21 -0.39 -9.77
CA THR A 210 5.81 -1.41 -8.90
C THR A 210 5.82 -2.83 -9.50
N ILE A 211 4.91 -3.16 -10.42
CA ILE A 211 4.86 -4.48 -11.07
C ILE A 211 6.20 -4.86 -11.73
N PRO A 212 6.77 -4.06 -12.66
CA PRO A 212 8.02 -4.44 -13.32
C PRO A 212 9.20 -4.53 -12.35
N LEU A 213 9.17 -3.79 -11.24
CA LEU A 213 10.19 -3.85 -10.21
C LEU A 213 10.15 -5.17 -9.42
N GLN A 214 9.01 -5.84 -9.35
CA GLN A 214 8.85 -7.13 -8.68
C GLN A 214 9.15 -8.34 -9.59
N LEU A 215 9.07 -8.18 -10.92
CA LEU A 215 9.26 -9.28 -11.88
C LEU A 215 10.58 -10.06 -11.69
N PRO A 216 11.75 -9.41 -11.49
CA PRO A 216 13.01 -10.16 -11.29
C PRO A 216 12.95 -11.08 -10.07
N PHE A 217 12.31 -10.63 -8.99
CA PHE A 217 12.13 -11.41 -7.76
C PHE A 217 11.15 -12.56 -7.97
N SER A 218 10.05 -12.34 -8.69
CA SER A 218 9.09 -13.40 -9.02
C SER A 218 9.70 -14.47 -9.93
N ILE A 219 10.48 -14.07 -10.93
CA ILE A 219 11.19 -15.00 -11.83
C ILE A 219 12.22 -15.80 -11.04
N LEU A 220 13.01 -15.15 -10.18
CA LEU A 220 13.98 -15.83 -9.34
C LEU A 220 13.30 -16.81 -8.37
N SER A 221 12.18 -16.43 -7.75
CA SER A 221 11.39 -17.32 -6.89
C SER A 221 10.88 -18.54 -7.65
N PHE A 222 10.37 -18.32 -8.87
CA PHE A 222 9.88 -19.40 -9.73
C PHE A 222 11.00 -20.38 -10.09
N ILE A 223 12.18 -19.88 -10.46
CA ILE A 223 13.36 -20.72 -10.75
C ILE A 223 13.76 -21.53 -9.51
N ILE A 224 13.89 -20.89 -8.35
CA ILE A 224 14.24 -21.57 -7.08
C ILE A 224 13.23 -22.68 -6.77
N GLN A 225 11.94 -22.40 -6.90
CA GLN A 225 10.88 -23.38 -6.67
C GLN A 225 10.95 -24.54 -7.67
N MET A 226 11.17 -24.26 -8.96
CA MET A 226 11.27 -25.31 -9.98
C MET A 226 12.34 -26.37 -9.65
N PHE A 227 13.49 -25.96 -9.12
CA PHE A 227 14.59 -26.87 -8.79
C PHE A 227 14.47 -27.50 -7.40
N LEU A 228 14.05 -26.73 -6.39
CA LEU A 228 14.03 -27.20 -5.00
C LEU A 228 12.72 -27.88 -4.59
N GLN A 229 11.59 -27.59 -5.26
CA GLN A 229 10.28 -28.15 -4.88
C GLN A 229 10.25 -29.69 -4.96
N PRO A 230 10.79 -30.36 -6.00
CA PRO A 230 10.82 -31.82 -6.05
C PRO A 230 11.64 -32.43 -4.89
N LEU A 231 12.80 -31.82 -4.59
CA LEU A 231 13.69 -32.26 -3.50
C LEU A 231 13.05 -32.02 -2.12
N ALA A 232 12.28 -30.95 -1.98
CA ALA A 232 11.56 -30.60 -0.75
C ALA A 232 10.40 -31.54 -0.44
N GLN A 233 9.82 -32.22 -1.45
CA GLN A 233 8.78 -33.24 -1.22
C GLN A 233 9.35 -34.51 -0.60
N GLU A 234 10.62 -34.81 -0.86
CA GLU A 234 11.29 -36.01 -0.36
C GLU A 234 11.99 -35.79 0.99
N ASN A 235 12.40 -34.55 1.30
CA ASN A 235 13.18 -34.26 2.50
C ASN A 235 12.90 -32.88 3.10
N THR A 236 12.56 -32.88 4.38
CA THR A 236 12.20 -31.70 5.18
C THR A 236 13.29 -30.62 5.21
N SER A 237 14.57 -30.98 5.11
CA SER A 237 15.68 -30.02 5.09
C SER A 237 15.62 -29.11 3.86
N PHE A 238 15.27 -29.65 2.69
CA PHE A 238 15.10 -28.86 1.47
C PHE A 238 13.84 -27.99 1.53
N LEU A 239 12.79 -28.44 2.22
CA LEU A 239 11.61 -27.61 2.49
C LEU A 239 11.95 -26.38 3.34
N LEU A 240 12.76 -26.55 4.39
CA LEU A 240 13.24 -25.44 5.22
C LEU A 240 14.09 -24.46 4.40
N LEU A 241 15.02 -24.97 3.59
CA LEU A 241 15.85 -24.16 2.69
C LEU A 241 15.00 -23.33 1.72
N LEU A 242 14.01 -23.97 1.08
CA LEU A 242 13.09 -23.32 0.16
C LEU A 242 12.28 -22.21 0.85
N THR A 243 11.79 -22.49 2.06
CA THR A 243 11.02 -21.52 2.85
C THR A 243 11.86 -20.31 3.21
N LEU A 244 13.09 -20.52 3.68
CA LEU A 244 14.03 -19.45 4.02
C LEU A 244 14.43 -18.63 2.78
N ALA A 245 14.69 -19.28 1.64
CA ALA A 245 15.00 -18.60 0.39
C ALA A 245 13.85 -17.70 -0.07
N ASN A 246 12.61 -18.20 -0.04
CA ASN A 246 11.43 -17.41 -0.39
C ASN A 246 11.18 -16.27 0.59
N LEU A 247 11.42 -16.48 1.89
CA LEU A 247 11.31 -15.43 2.90
C LEU A 247 12.29 -14.29 2.62
N VAL A 248 13.58 -14.60 2.44
CA VAL A 248 14.61 -13.59 2.13
C VAL A 248 14.27 -12.82 0.86
N LEU A 249 13.82 -13.52 -0.17
CA LEU A 249 13.45 -12.92 -1.45
C LEU A 249 12.24 -11.99 -1.33
N THR A 250 11.23 -12.41 -0.57
CA THR A 250 10.02 -11.62 -0.31
C THR A 250 10.34 -10.35 0.47
N LEU A 251 11.13 -10.46 1.55
CA LEU A 251 11.54 -9.30 2.36
C LEU A 251 12.41 -8.33 1.56
N THR A 252 13.31 -8.85 0.74
CA THR A 252 14.18 -8.03 -0.12
C THR A 252 13.37 -7.27 -1.18
N SER A 253 12.46 -7.97 -1.86
CA SER A 253 11.55 -7.35 -2.84
C SER A 253 10.70 -6.24 -2.19
N ALA A 254 10.13 -6.53 -1.02
CA ALA A 254 9.30 -5.56 -0.30
C ALA A 254 10.12 -4.33 0.18
N ALA A 255 11.35 -4.53 0.66
CA ALA A 255 12.24 -3.45 1.09
C ALA A 255 12.63 -2.49 -0.04
N ILE A 256 12.72 -2.99 -1.27
CA ILE A 256 13.02 -2.17 -2.45
C ILE A 256 11.83 -1.32 -2.89
N VAL A 257 10.61 -1.84 -2.73
CA VAL A 257 9.38 -1.21 -3.19
C VAL A 257 8.80 -0.24 -2.15
N VAL A 258 8.95 -0.52 -0.85
CA VAL A 258 8.28 0.24 0.21
C VAL A 258 8.66 1.74 0.27
N PRO A 259 9.91 2.17 0.01
CA PRO A 259 10.25 3.59 0.05
C PRO A 259 9.40 4.43 -0.91
N PHE A 260 9.13 3.90 -2.10
CA PHE A 260 8.30 4.55 -3.10
C PHE A 260 6.86 4.74 -2.61
N TRP A 261 6.30 3.75 -1.93
CA TRP A 261 4.98 3.90 -1.31
C TRP A 261 4.98 4.93 -0.18
N GLN A 262 6.03 4.95 0.65
CA GLN A 262 6.14 5.92 1.75
C GLN A 262 6.25 7.36 1.23
N THR A 263 6.99 7.61 0.15
CA THR A 263 7.06 8.94 -0.46
C THR A 263 5.73 9.35 -1.10
N ILE A 264 5.03 8.44 -1.79
CA ILE A 264 3.68 8.72 -2.30
C ILE A 264 2.71 9.09 -1.17
N LYS A 265 2.73 8.34 -0.06
CA LYS A 265 1.88 8.64 1.09
C LYS A 265 2.17 10.03 1.68
N ALA A 266 3.44 10.42 1.75
CA ALA A 266 3.84 11.76 2.19
C ALA A 266 3.33 12.87 1.27
N VAL A 267 3.49 12.70 -0.06
CA VAL A 267 2.99 13.67 -1.06
C VAL A 267 1.48 13.76 -1.04
N LEU A 268 0.77 12.62 -0.95
CA LEU A 268 -0.68 12.58 -0.81
C LEU A 268 -1.13 13.29 0.45
N TYR A 269 -0.49 13.03 1.58
CA TYR A 269 -0.81 13.67 2.84
C TYR A 269 -0.64 15.18 2.77
N TYR A 270 0.46 15.65 2.19
CA TYR A 270 0.70 17.07 1.93
C TYR A 270 -0.40 17.71 1.06
N ASP A 271 -0.75 17.09 -0.08
CA ASP A 271 -1.78 17.61 -0.98
C ASP A 271 -3.18 17.63 -0.32
N LEU A 272 -3.55 16.58 0.41
CA LEU A 272 -4.84 16.51 1.11
C LEU A 272 -4.96 17.58 2.19
N ARG A 273 -3.89 17.79 2.97
CA ARG A 273 -3.84 18.82 4.01
C ARG A 273 -3.90 20.21 3.42
N SER A 274 -3.19 20.45 2.31
CA SER A 274 -3.22 21.73 1.60
C SER A 274 -4.64 22.08 1.13
N ARG A 275 -5.38 21.10 0.57
CA ARG A 275 -6.74 21.30 0.07
C ARG A 275 -7.80 21.45 1.15
N ARG A 276 -7.73 20.64 2.21
CA ARG A 276 -8.76 20.62 3.26
C ARG A 276 -8.56 21.64 4.35
N GLU A 277 -7.30 21.93 4.69
CA GLU A 277 -6.96 22.74 5.85
C GLU A 277 -6.35 24.10 5.46
N GLY A 278 -6.22 24.36 4.16
CA GLY A 278 -5.59 25.57 3.64
C GLY A 278 -4.14 25.72 4.09
N PHE A 279 -3.46 24.62 4.45
CA PHE A 279 -2.11 24.65 5.03
C PHE A 279 -1.09 25.36 4.12
N GLY A 280 -1.24 25.24 2.79
CA GLY A 280 -0.41 25.97 1.82
C GLY A 280 -0.52 27.49 1.92
N LEU A 281 -1.62 28.03 2.46
CA LEU A 281 -1.79 29.48 2.67
C LEU A 281 -1.05 29.97 3.93
N LYS A 282 -0.93 29.14 4.96
CA LYS A 282 -0.26 29.49 6.23
C LYS A 282 1.26 29.56 6.11
N LEU A 283 1.86 28.75 5.24
CA LEU A 283 3.30 28.79 4.96
C LEU A 283 3.72 30.05 4.18
N ARG A 284 2.82 30.65 3.38
CA ARG A 284 3.06 31.89 2.63
C ARG A 284 3.20 33.14 3.52
N HIS A 285 2.65 33.09 4.73
CA HIS A 285 2.57 34.24 5.64
C HIS A 285 3.54 34.18 6.82
N ARG A 286 4.47 33.22 6.85
CA ARG A 286 5.60 33.28 7.79
C ARG A 286 6.68 34.19 7.19
N PRO A 287 7.02 35.32 7.83
CA PRO A 287 8.11 36.19 7.38
C PRO A 287 9.48 35.50 7.48
#